data_AF-T1CIS9-F1
#
_entry.id   AF-T1CIS9-F1
#
_cell.length_a   1.000
_cell.length_b   1.000
_cell.length_c   1.000
_cell.angle_alpha   90.00
_cell.angle_beta   90.00
_cell.angle_gamma   90.00
#
_symmetry.space_group_name_H-M   'P 1'
#
loop_
_entity.id
_entity.type
_entity.pdbx_description
1 polymer ?
#
loop_
_entity_poly.entity_id
_entity_poly.type
_entity_poly.pdbx_seq_one_letter_code
_entity_poly.pdbx_strand_id
1 'polypeptide(L)' 'VEQGNTVIIIEHNIDVIRGADHLIDLGPEGGDRGGQIVTTGSPEEVMKSRNSYTGEALRKRVL' A
#
# COMPACT_ATOMS: atom_id res chain seq x y z
N VAL A 1 3.66 18.09 -5.44
CA VAL A 1 2.64 18.30 -6.49
C VAL A 1 1.92 19.61 -6.18
N GLU A 2 2.37 20.73 -6.73
CA GLU A 2 1.97 22.07 -6.24
C GLU A 2 0.66 22.60 -6.85
N GLN A 3 0.06 21.88 -7.79
CA GLN A 3 -1.17 22.29 -8.48
C GLN A 3 -2.46 21.70 -7.88
N GLY A 4 -2.37 20.94 -6.78
CA GLY A 4 -3.55 20.27 -6.18
C GLY A 4 -4.09 19.08 -6.99
N ASN A 5 -3.33 18.60 -7.97
CA ASN A 5 -3.70 17.41 -8.76
C ASN A 5 -3.62 16.14 -7.91
N THR A 6 -4.53 15.19 -8.16
CA THR A 6 -4.45 13.83 -7.60
C THR A 6 -3.75 12.91 -8.59
N VAL A 7 -2.84 12.07 -8.08
CA VAL A 7 -2.13 11.07 -8.87
C VAL A 7 -2.45 9.70 -8.28
N ILE A 8 -2.86 8.77 -9.15
CA ILE A 8 -3.11 7.37 -8.78
C ILE A 8 -2.11 6.52 -9.55
N ILE A 9 -1.38 5.66 -8.85
CA ILE A 9 -0.40 4.75 -9.42
C ILE A 9 -0.62 3.33 -8.90
N ILE A 10 -0.24 2.34 -9.71
CA ILE A 10 -0.10 0.95 -9.29
C ILE A 10 1.39 0.69 -9.18
N GLU A 11 1.87 0.34 -7.99
CA GLU A 11 3.29 0.27 -7.70
C GLU A 11 3.60 -0.88 -6.76
N HIS A 12 4.80 -1.43 -6.88
CA HIS A 12 5.34 -2.46 -5.98
C HIS A 12 6.67 -2.03 -5.35
N ASN A 13 7.27 -0.93 -5.82
CA ASN A 13 8.45 -0.34 -5.21
C ASN A 13 8.09 0.32 -3.86
N ILE A 14 8.55 -0.29 -2.76
CA ILE A 14 8.29 0.16 -1.39
C ILE A 14 8.79 1.59 -1.13
N ASP A 15 9.87 2.04 -1.77
CA ASP A 15 10.39 3.39 -1.56
C ASP A 15 9.42 4.45 -2.13
N VAL A 16 8.73 4.13 -3.23
CA VAL A 16 7.69 4.99 -3.82
C VAL A 16 6.42 4.93 -2.97
N ILE A 17 5.99 3.72 -2.60
CA ILE A 17 4.78 3.48 -1.77
C ILE A 17 4.87 4.21 -0.43
N ARG A 18 6.05 4.25 0.19
CA ARG A 18 6.28 4.95 1.47
C ARG A 18 6.04 6.46 1.37
N GLY A 19 6.21 7.05 0.18
CA GLY A 19 5.99 8.48 -0.05
C GLY A 19 4.54 8.84 -0.38
N ALA A 20 3.62 7.87 -0.44
CA ALA A 20 2.22 8.11 -0.76
C ALA A 20 1.44 8.61 0.46
N ASP A 21 0.46 9.48 0.22
CA ASP A 21 -0.46 9.96 1.26
C ASP A 21 -1.53 8.93 1.62
N HIS A 22 -1.89 8.05 0.67
CA HIS A 22 -2.93 7.04 0.83
C HIS A 22 -2.62 5.80 0.00
N LEU A 23 -2.90 4.62 0.57
CA LEU A 23 -2.73 3.32 -0.04
C LEU A 23 -4.06 2.56 -0.09
N ILE A 24 -4.27 1.84 -1.19
CA ILE A 24 -5.31 0.82 -1.32
C ILE A 24 -4.59 -0.49 -1.59
N ASP A 25 -4.55 -1.38 -0.59
CA ASP A 25 -3.87 -2.66 -0.70
C ASP A 25 -4.83 -3.74 -1.19
N LEU A 26 -4.47 -4.37 -2.31
CA LEU A 26 -5.27 -5.39 -2.97
C LEU A 26 -4.65 -6.77 -2.78
N GLY A 27 -5.50 -7.78 -2.59
CA GLY A 27 -5.06 -9.15 -2.39
C GLY A 27 -6.18 -10.03 -1.81
N PRO A 28 -5.88 -10.93 -0.86
CA PRO A 28 -4.55 -11.18 -0.27
C PRO A 28 -3.59 -11.84 -1.28
N GLU A 29 -4.12 -12.62 -2.22
CA GLU A 29 -3.34 -13.32 -3.24
C GLU A 29 -3.54 -12.69 -4.63
N GLY A 30 -2.87 -13.23 -5.64
CA GLY A 30 -3.14 -12.92 -7.06
C GLY A 30 -4.19 -13.83 -7.70
N GLY A 31 -4.69 -13.42 -8.87
CA GLY A 31 -5.65 -14.20 -9.67
C GLY A 31 -7.00 -14.39 -8.98
N ASP A 32 -7.58 -15.59 -9.10
CA ASP A 32 -8.91 -15.91 -8.56
C ASP A 32 -9.01 -15.86 -7.03
N ARG A 33 -7.87 -15.83 -6.34
CA ARG A 33 -7.79 -15.71 -4.87
C ARG A 33 -7.53 -14.28 -4.40
N GLY A 34 -7.49 -13.32 -5.33
CA GLY A 34 -7.28 -11.90 -5.08
C GLY A 34 -8.53 -11.07 -5.28
N GLY A 35 -8.31 -9.79 -5.62
CA GLY A 35 -9.37 -8.86 -6.01
C GLY A 35 -10.15 -8.25 -4.82
N GLN A 36 -9.70 -8.48 -3.58
CA GLN A 36 -10.29 -7.86 -2.41
C GLN A 36 -9.43 -6.70 -1.91
N ILE A 37 -10.10 -5.72 -1.29
CA ILE A 37 -9.43 -4.69 -0.51
C ILE A 37 -9.04 -5.31 0.82
N VAL A 38 -7.74 -5.50 1.02
CA VAL A 38 -7.18 -6.07 2.26
C VAL A 38 -7.15 -5.03 3.36
N THR A 39 -6.71 -3.82 3.01
CA THR A 39 -6.66 -2.65 3.90
C THR A 39 -6.49 -1.38 3.08
N THR A 40 -6.88 -0.24 3.64
CA THR A 40 -6.67 1.09 3.05
C THR A 40 -6.25 2.07 4.14
N GLY A 41 -5.61 3.17 3.76
CA GLY A 41 -5.20 4.22 4.70
C GLY A 41 -3.82 4.78 4.38
N SER A 42 -3.25 5.53 5.33
CA SER A 42 -1.86 5.99 5.21
C SER A 42 -0.88 4.80 5.23
N PRO A 43 0.38 4.97 4.79
CA PRO A 43 1.40 3.94 4.95
C PRO A 43 1.52 3.44 6.40
N GLU A 44 1.43 4.30 7.41
CA GLU A 44 1.46 3.90 8.82
C GLU A 44 0.25 3.08 9.25
N GLU A 45 -0.93 3.34 8.70
CA GLU A 45 -2.13 2.56 8.97
C GLU A 45 -2.06 1.18 8.30
N VAL A 46 -1.63 1.13 7.04
CA VAL A 46 -1.42 -0.14 6.31
C VAL A 46 -0.36 -0.99 7.00
N MET A 47 0.71 -0.38 7.52
CA MET A 47 1.72 -1.06 8.34
C MET A 47 1.17 -1.69 9.62
N LYS A 48 -0.02 -1.35 10.11
CA LYS A 48 -0.64 -2.01 11.27
C LYS A 48 -1.44 -3.26 10.86
N SER A 49 -1.79 -3.40 9.59
CA SER A 49 -2.51 -4.57 9.10
C SER A 49 -1.62 -5.81 9.12
N ARG A 50 -2.11 -6.89 9.74
CA ARG A 50 -1.45 -8.20 9.76
C ARG A 50 -1.73 -9.02 8.50
N ASN A 51 -2.76 -8.65 7.74
CA ASN A 51 -3.21 -9.39 6.55
C ASN A 51 -2.64 -8.80 5.25
N SER A 52 -1.86 -7.72 5.34
CA SER A 52 -1.30 -6.99 4.21
C SER A 52 0.16 -7.37 3.99
N TYR A 53 0.47 -7.98 2.84
CA TYR A 53 1.86 -8.22 2.41
C TYR A 53 2.60 -6.90 2.18
N THR A 54 1.93 -5.89 1.63
CA THR A 54 2.47 -4.53 1.46
C THR A 54 2.82 -3.90 2.81
N GLY A 55 1.93 -4.01 3.80
CA GLY A 55 2.15 -3.55 5.17
C GLY A 55 3.31 -4.28 5.85
N GLU A 56 3.47 -5.58 5.61
CA GLU A 56 4.62 -6.35 6.08
C GLU A 56 5.94 -5.87 5.45
N ALA A 57 5.96 -5.65 4.15
CA ALA A 57 7.14 -5.16 3.43
C ALA A 57 7.54 -3.75 3.90
N LEU A 58 6.57 -2.86 4.09
CA LEU A 58 6.78 -1.53 4.65
C LEU A 58 7.43 -1.60 6.03
N ARG A 59 6.91 -2.44 6.95
CA ARG A 59 7.51 -2.62 8.29
C ARG A 59 8.96 -3.07 8.24
N LYS A 60 9.31 -3.99 7.33
CA LYS A 60 10.68 -4.55 7.21
C LYS A 60 11.72 -3.53 6.74
N ARG A 61 11.30 -2.44 6.08
CA ARG A 61 12.17 -1.42 5.46
C ARG A 61 12.29 -0.13 6.29
N VAL A 62 11.72 -0.10 7.49
CA VAL A 62 11.84 1.01 8.45
C VAL A 62 13.05 0.85 9.39
N LEU A 63 13.83 -0.23 9.24
CA LEU A 63 15.11 -0.44 9.92
C LEU A 63 16.28 0.24 9.18
#